data_AF-A0A090MI47-F1
#
_entry.id   AF-A0A090MI47-F1
#
_cell.length_a   1.000
_cell.length_b   1.000
_cell.length_c   1.000
_cell.angle_alpha   90.00
_cell.angle_beta   90.00
_cell.angle_gamma   90.00
#
_symmetry.space_group_name_H-M   'P 1'
#
loop_
_entity.id
_entity.type
_entity.pdbx_description
1 polymer ?
#
loop_
_entity_poly.entity_id
_entity_poly.type
_entity_poly.pdbx_seq_one_letter_code
_entity_poly.pdbx_strand_id
1 'polypeptide(L)'
;MSVGGFMVPPTILNVFYKYVFHYWDYQKYVFEGMMVNEFAHRVYSCGDGCQCMYQSDLADQCKIAGQAVLDQYGYSTGHMGRDVGIMISIIAGYRIAAWLVLILRR
;
A
#
# COMPACT_ATOMS: atom_id res chain seq x y z
N MET A 1 -10.25 -1.23 6.48
CA MET A 1 -10.87 -1.87 5.27
C MET A 1 -11.08 -0.91 4.08
N SER A 2 -11.81 0.21 4.20
CA SER A 2 -12.07 1.09 3.02
C SER A 2 -10.92 2.02 2.64
N VAL A 3 -10.04 2.33 3.60
CA VAL A 3 -8.89 3.24 3.41
C VAL A 3 -7.56 2.50 3.23
N GLY A 4 -7.57 1.20 2.96
CA GLY A 4 -6.35 0.40 2.85
C GLY A 4 -5.52 0.63 1.58
N GLY A 5 -6.07 1.32 0.57
CA GLY A 5 -5.36 1.64 -0.68
C GLY A 5 -5.66 0.72 -1.87
N PHE A 6 -6.26 -0.46 -1.65
CA PHE A 6 -6.65 -1.39 -2.72
C PHE A 6 -7.90 -0.93 -3.48
N MET A 7 -9.02 -0.71 -2.78
CA MET A 7 -10.29 -0.32 -3.40
C MET A 7 -10.30 1.15 -3.86
N VAL A 8 -9.67 2.02 -3.07
CA VAL A 8 -9.54 3.44 -3.35
C VAL A 8 -8.08 3.82 -3.17
N PRO A 9 -7.36 4.20 -4.24
CA PRO A 9 -5.96 4.57 -4.13
C PRO A 9 -5.80 5.88 -3.35
N PRO A 10 -4.66 6.05 -2.65
CA PRO A 10 -4.39 7.23 -1.82
C PRO A 10 -4.29 8.54 -2.61
N THR A 11 -4.15 8.46 -3.94
CA THR A 11 -4.07 9.60 -4.87
C THR A 11 -5.41 10.33 -5.02
N ILE A 12 -6.53 9.60 -4.94
CA ILE A 12 -7.89 10.16 -5.09
C ILE A 12 -8.66 10.24 -3.77
N LEU A 13 -8.07 9.74 -2.67
CA LEU A 13 -8.72 9.68 -1.38
C LEU A 13 -8.86 11.10 -0.78
N ASN A 14 -10.07 11.43 -0.31
CA ASN A 14 -10.35 12.70 0.35
C ASN A 14 -9.42 12.92 1.57
N VAL A 15 -8.95 14.15 1.72
CA VAL A 15 -8.05 14.63 2.78
C VAL A 15 -8.48 14.17 4.18
N PHE A 16 -9.77 14.24 4.50
CA PHE A 16 -10.31 13.80 5.78
C PHE A 16 -9.99 12.32 6.04
N TYR A 17 -10.32 11.45 5.10
CA TYR A 17 -10.07 10.01 5.23
C TYR A 17 -8.59 9.67 5.17
N LYS A 18 -7.81 10.45 4.39
CA LYS A 18 -6.37 10.29 4.26
C LYS A 18 -5.66 10.53 5.60
N TYR A 19 -5.95 11.62 6.29
CA TYR A 19 -5.24 11.94 7.53
C TYR A 19 -5.81 11.26 8.77
N VAL A 20 -7.13 11.06 8.83
CA VAL A 20 -7.76 10.49 10.04
C VAL A 20 -7.65 8.97 10.07
N PHE A 21 -7.82 8.29 8.93
CA PHE A 21 -7.93 6.83 8.91
C PHE A 21 -6.80 6.14 8.14
N HIS A 22 -6.42 6.63 6.95
CA HIS A 22 -5.48 5.93 6.07
C HIS A 22 -4.09 5.75 6.70
N TYR A 23 -3.55 6.76 7.41
CA TYR A 23 -2.25 6.65 8.07
C TYR A 23 -2.28 5.90 9.41
N TRP A 24 -3.46 5.70 10.01
CA TRP A 24 -3.60 4.92 11.25
C TRP A 24 -3.90 3.44 10.99
N ASP A 25 -4.39 3.11 9.79
CA ASP A 25 -4.74 1.74 9.41
C ASP A 25 -3.48 0.92 9.13
N TYR A 26 -3.22 -0.11 9.94
CA TYR A 26 -2.09 -1.02 9.72
C TYR A 26 -2.16 -1.73 8.35
N GLN A 27 -3.38 -1.94 7.82
CA GLN A 27 -3.59 -2.63 6.55
C GLN A 27 -3.00 -1.86 5.37
N LYS A 28 -2.98 -0.51 5.45
CA LYS A 28 -2.36 0.35 4.44
C LYS A 28 -0.88 0.00 4.25
N TYR A 29 -0.15 -0.13 5.35
CA TYR A 29 1.29 -0.43 5.33
C TYR A 29 1.58 -1.85 4.85
N VAL A 30 0.73 -2.81 5.26
CA VAL A 30 0.85 -4.21 4.80
C VAL A 30 0.57 -4.31 3.31
N PHE A 31 -0.50 -3.66 2.82
CA PHE A 31 -0.88 -3.68 1.41
C PHE A 31 0.18 -3.01 0.52
N GLU A 32 0.64 -1.81 0.90
CA GLU A 32 1.73 -1.12 0.20
C GLU A 32 3.00 -2.00 0.16
N GLY A 33 3.36 -2.65 1.26
CA GLY A 33 4.48 -3.59 1.32
C GLY A 33 4.31 -4.80 0.39
N MET A 34 3.12 -5.40 0.34
CA MET A 34 2.82 -6.51 -0.58
C MET A 34 2.89 -6.07 -2.05
N MET A 35 2.36 -4.90 -2.37
CA MET A 35 2.41 -4.32 -3.72
C MET A 35 3.86 -4.08 -4.16
N VAL A 36 4.66 -3.41 -3.32
CA VAL A 36 6.07 -3.17 -3.62
C VAL A 36 6.83 -4.49 -3.78
N ASN A 37 6.61 -5.47 -2.90
CA ASN A 37 7.29 -6.76 -2.97
C ASN A 37 6.99 -7.53 -4.28
N GLU A 38 5.76 -7.48 -4.78
CA GLU A 38 5.36 -8.21 -5.98
C GLU A 38 5.68 -7.45 -7.28
N PHE A 39 5.46 -6.13 -7.30
CA PHE A 39 5.50 -5.34 -8.53
C PHE A 39 6.81 -4.56 -8.75
N ALA A 40 7.69 -4.40 -7.76
CA ALA A 40 8.89 -3.55 -7.92
C ALA A 40 9.82 -3.97 -9.07
N HIS A 41 9.89 -5.28 -9.38
CA HIS A 41 10.87 -5.79 -10.34
C HIS A 41 10.29 -6.71 -11.42
N ARG A 42 8.99 -7.04 -11.34
CA ARG A 42 8.35 -7.97 -12.28
C ARG A 42 7.85 -7.26 -13.52
N VAL A 43 7.85 -7.98 -14.64
CA VAL A 43 7.27 -7.54 -15.91
C VAL A 43 6.17 -8.52 -16.30
N TYR A 44 5.04 -7.99 -16.73
CA TYR A 44 3.85 -8.75 -17.08
C TYR A 44 3.59 -8.63 -18.58
N SER A 45 3.10 -9.70 -19.21
CA SER A 45 2.67 -9.67 -20.61
C SER A 45 1.23 -9.16 -20.71
N CYS A 46 0.92 -8.37 -21.73
CA CYS A 46 -0.44 -7.92 -22.00
C CYS A 46 -1.26 -8.99 -22.73
N GLY A 47 -2.58 -8.83 -22.74
CA GLY A 47 -3.50 -9.71 -23.45
C GLY A 47 -3.45 -9.53 -24.97
N ASP A 48 -4.35 -10.23 -25.67
CA ASP A 48 -4.45 -10.18 -27.13
C ASP A 48 -4.61 -8.74 -27.65
N GLY A 49 -3.88 -8.42 -28.72
CA GLY A 49 -3.87 -7.06 -29.29
C GLY A 49 -3.06 -6.04 -28.49
N CYS A 50 -2.22 -6.49 -27.56
CA CYS A 50 -1.35 -5.63 -26.74
C CYS A 50 -2.13 -4.59 -25.91
N GLN A 51 -3.36 -4.94 -25.52
CA GLN A 51 -4.17 -4.09 -24.65
C GLN A 51 -3.80 -4.34 -23.19
N CYS A 52 -3.27 -3.29 -22.55
CA CYS A 52 -2.77 -3.30 -21.19
C CYS A 52 -3.69 -2.42 -20.31
N MET A 53 -4.01 -2.86 -19.09
CA MET A 53 -4.82 -2.05 -18.15
C MET A 53 -4.13 -0.74 -17.76
N TYR A 54 -2.80 -0.77 -17.67
CA TYR A 54 -1.97 0.38 -17.32
C TYR A 54 -1.00 0.68 -18.46
N GLN A 55 -0.78 1.97 -18.71
CA GLN A 55 0.23 2.45 -19.64
C GLN A 55 1.62 2.32 -18.99
N SER A 56 2.59 1.79 -19.73
CA SER A 56 3.98 1.65 -19.27
C SER A 56 4.96 1.83 -20.42
N ASP A 57 6.22 2.13 -20.12
CA ASP A 57 7.28 2.31 -21.13
C ASP A 57 7.53 1.06 -21.99
N LEU A 58 7.08 -0.12 -21.55
CA LEU A 58 7.21 -1.38 -22.29
C LEU A 58 5.95 -1.70 -23.14
N ALA A 59 5.03 -0.75 -23.29
CA ALA A 59 3.80 -0.92 -24.07
C ALA A 59 4.09 -1.34 -25.53
N ASP A 60 5.14 -0.80 -26.15
CA ASP A 60 5.57 -1.16 -27.52
C ASP A 60 6.01 -2.63 -27.65
N GLN A 61 6.35 -3.27 -26.54
CA GLN A 61 6.74 -4.68 -26.47
C GLN A 61 5.61 -5.58 -25.94
N CYS A 62 4.39 -5.04 -25.84
CA CYS A 62 3.21 -5.73 -25.29
C CYS A 62 3.44 -6.22 -23.86
N LYS A 63 4.17 -5.43 -23.06
CA LYS A 63 4.56 -5.74 -21.68
C LYS A 63 4.29 -4.55 -20.76
N ILE A 64 4.08 -4.84 -19.48
CA ILE A 64 3.91 -3.85 -18.41
C ILE A 64 5.00 -4.05 -17.38
N ALA A 65 5.81 -3.02 -17.14
CA ALA A 65 6.67 -2.99 -15.96
C ALA A 65 5.81 -2.84 -14.70
N GLY A 66 6.03 -3.68 -13.69
CA GLY A 66 5.31 -3.60 -12.43
C GLY A 66 5.48 -2.26 -11.71
N GLN A 67 6.58 -1.53 -11.97
CA GLN A 67 6.76 -0.15 -11.51
C GLN A 67 5.62 0.77 -11.98
N ALA A 68 5.14 0.63 -13.22
CA ALA A 68 4.03 1.43 -13.74
C ALA A 68 2.72 1.16 -12.98
N VAL A 69 2.55 -0.06 -12.43
CA VAL A 69 1.43 -0.39 -11.54
C VAL A 69 1.58 0.32 -10.20
N LEU A 70 2.79 0.32 -9.62
CA LEU A 70 3.05 1.03 -8.36
C LEU A 70 2.83 2.55 -8.49
N ASP A 71 3.28 3.14 -9.59
CA ASP A 71 3.15 4.56 -9.86
C ASP A 71 1.67 4.98 -9.98
N GLN A 72 0.82 4.14 -10.58
CA GLN A 72 -0.62 4.36 -10.64
C GLN A 72 -1.30 4.37 -9.27
N TYR A 73 -0.87 3.49 -8.36
CA TYR A 73 -1.34 3.50 -6.98
C TYR A 73 -0.69 4.60 -6.13
N GLY A 74 0.37 5.24 -6.63
CA GLY A 74 1.14 6.25 -5.91
C GLY A 74 2.05 5.65 -4.83
N TYR A 75 2.53 4.43 -5.03
CA TYR A 75 3.47 3.75 -4.14
C TYR A 75 4.89 3.85 -4.66
N SER A 76 5.84 4.18 -3.79
CA SER A 76 7.26 4.29 -4.13
C SER A 76 8.06 3.15 -3.52
N THR A 77 9.09 2.71 -4.25
CA THR A 77 10.07 1.75 -3.75
C THR A 77 11.04 2.48 -2.80
N GLY A 78 11.43 1.84 -1.69
CA GLY A 78 12.43 2.38 -0.75
C GLY A 78 11.90 2.92 0.58
N HIS A 79 10.59 2.95 0.83
CA HIS A 79 10.02 3.31 2.14
C HIS A 79 9.68 2.11 3.03
N MET A 80 9.91 0.88 2.56
CA MET A 80 9.54 -0.35 3.26
C MET A 80 10.03 -0.41 4.71
N GLY A 81 11.27 0.01 4.98
CA GLY A 81 11.80 0.03 6.35
C GLY A 81 11.05 1.00 7.29
N ARG A 82 10.66 2.17 6.77
CA ARG A 82 9.83 3.13 7.50
C ARG A 82 8.44 2.56 7.77
N ASP A 83 7.82 1.95 6.77
CA ASP A 83 6.47 1.40 6.88
C ASP A 83 6.40 0.24 7.89
N VAL A 84 7.40 -0.64 7.87
CA VAL A 84 7.55 -1.70 8.89
C VAL A 84 7.74 -1.10 10.28
N GLY A 85 8.55 -0.05 10.42
CA GLY A 85 8.73 0.65 11.70
C GLY A 85 7.44 1.27 12.24
N ILE A 86 6.62 1.86 11.37
CA ILE A 86 5.31 2.41 11.75
C ILE A 86 4.38 1.28 12.19
N MET A 87 4.32 0.18 11.45
CA MET A 87 3.49 -0.98 11.80
C MET A 87 3.86 -1.56 13.18
N ILE A 88 5.15 -1.71 13.47
CA ILE A 88 5.62 -2.16 14.79
C ILE A 88 5.20 -1.16 15.88
N SER A 89 5.29 0.14 15.60
CA SER A 89 4.88 1.19 16.52
C SER A 89 3.37 1.13 16.84
N ILE A 90 2.53 0.86 15.83
CA ILE A 90 1.08 0.64 16.01
C ILE A 90 0.82 -0.58 16.88
N ILE A 91 1.52 -1.70 16.64
CA ILE A 91 1.39 -2.92 17.45
C ILE A 91 1.75 -2.63 18.91
N ALA A 92 2.89 -1.98 19.16
CA ALA A 92 3.32 -1.61 20.51
C ALA A 92 2.29 -0.70 21.19
N GLY A 93 1.76 0.30 20.49
CA GLY A 93 0.72 1.21 21.00
C GLY A 93 -0.54 0.46 21.43
N TYR A 94 -1.06 -0.44 20.60
CA TYR A 94 -2.23 -1.24 20.95
C TYR A 94 -1.96 -2.19 22.12
N ARG A 95 -0.76 -2.78 22.20
CA ARG A 95 -0.38 -3.65 23.33
C ARG A 95 -0.32 -2.88 24.64
N ILE A 96 0.27 -1.69 24.64
CA ILE A 96 0.31 -0.81 25.82
C ILE A 96 -1.10 -0.37 26.22
N ALA A 97 -1.93 0.06 25.26
CA ALA A 97 -3.30 0.45 25.53
C ALA A 97 -4.12 -0.69 26.14
N ALA A 98 -4.01 -1.90 25.58
CA ALA A 98 -4.65 -3.09 26.13
C ALA A 98 -4.17 -3.40 27.55
N TRP A 99 -2.86 -3.31 27.80
CA TRP A 99 -2.27 -3.50 29.13
C TRP A 99 -2.78 -2.47 30.15
N LEU A 100 -2.85 -1.19 29.78
CA LEU A 100 -3.40 -0.13 30.63
C LEU A 100 -4.87 -0.37 30.98
N VAL A 101 -5.68 -0.78 30.01
CA VAL A 101 -7.09 -1.12 30.25
C VAL A 101 -7.22 -2.29 31.23
N LEU A 102 -6.36 -3.30 31.12
CA LEU A 102 -6.35 -4.44 32.03
C LEU A 102 -5.91 -4.06 33.45
N ILE A 103 -4.96 -3.12 33.59
CA ILE A 103 -4.54 -2.60 34.90
C ILE A 103 -5.64 -1.75 35.54
N LEU A 104 -6.28 -0.85 34.79
CA LEU A 104 -7.32 0.03 35.31
C LEU A 104 -8.63 -0.70 35.67
N ARG A 105 -8.87 -1.88 35.09
CA ARG A 105 -9.99 -2.75 35.45
C ARG A 105 -9.70 -3.66 36.64
N ARG A 106 -8.47 -3.66 37.15
CA ARG A 106 -8.04 -4.45 38.30
C ARG A 106 -8.34 -3.71 39.59
#